data_AF-A0A8T3WKL1-F1
#
_entry.id   AF-A0A8T3WKL1-F1
#
_cell.length_a   1.000
_cell.length_b   1.000
_cell.length_c   1.000
_cell.angle_alpha   90.00
_cell.angle_beta   90.00
_cell.angle_gamma   90.00
#
_symmetry.space_group_name_H-M   'P 1'
#
loop_
_entity.id
_entity.type
_entity.pdbx_description
1 polymer ?
#
loop_
_entity_poly.entity_id
_entity_poly.type
_entity_poly.pdbx_seq_one_letter_code
_entity_poly.pdbx_strand_id
1 'polypeptide(L)'
;MPLDATTTKLLVTLAIIFVGYLIARFGSQLIFAIAKRKDVINIGNVRLVKLFRYLVLIITIIVSLAYLQVNFIKDTSLISNFLADTYSLLPNMLIVILLIVLAIAAVNLITFGLSRIFDISGITEFMIEQKKEHFLNGTLIFVRSVLYLFTVLFLLSLFGIDISGITSAIGWVFYGLAALFFLYVFFGTRTMVENLIAGIYLRMSGSFKLGQKVKVDNVEGSIKSISNQGVSIKSDIGYITFIPSREFVKKEISFRHIETDLDTLEKIKSYYVEQKPSYCGPACASMILRIFGYNEPQSKIGEMSNTVVGAGTRPEVLIDIVQQLTKDKVKGSWITVERITSLKDEARLWLNQGALLIVDYKKSFLFPESSKAHYAVCVAVEGDELVILDPSGKKGGVYLADAEKVYRGMDTYSEFLKAKRGYIVFAPEGTTAFYRIEEGLIYADPSLYKDLSNRLKSELYKLTEKTELLESVLPLRVKNFIKKWREKDKIARLWKPASMQ
;
A
#
# COMPACT_ATOMS: atom_id res chain seq x y z
N MET A 1 -58.97 -33.72 -26.15
CA MET A 1 -58.85 -34.39 -24.84
C MET A 1 -58.03 -33.48 -23.92
N PRO A 2 -58.46 -33.19 -22.70
CA PRO A 2 -57.61 -32.48 -21.74
C PRO A 2 -56.36 -33.32 -21.48
N LEU A 3 -55.18 -32.69 -21.52
CA LEU A 3 -53.93 -33.34 -21.16
C LEU A 3 -53.99 -33.73 -19.68
N ASP A 4 -53.50 -34.93 -19.35
CA ASP A 4 -53.36 -35.34 -17.96
C ASP A 4 -52.44 -34.35 -17.20
N ALA A 5 -52.69 -34.18 -15.91
CA ALA A 5 -51.94 -33.24 -15.06
C ALA A 5 -50.43 -33.56 -15.05
N THR A 6 -50.08 -34.84 -15.14
CA THR A 6 -48.68 -35.32 -15.21
C THR A 6 -48.02 -34.92 -16.52
N THR A 7 -48.72 -35.13 -17.64
CA THR A 7 -48.25 -34.76 -18.98
C THR A 7 -48.07 -33.25 -19.10
N THR A 8 -48.99 -32.48 -18.52
CA THR A 8 -48.90 -31.01 -18.48
C THR A 8 -47.67 -30.55 -17.69
N LYS A 9 -47.43 -31.13 -16.51
CA LYS A 9 -46.22 -30.82 -15.70
C LYS A 9 -44.92 -31.12 -16.47
N LEU A 10 -44.85 -32.28 -17.12
CA LEU A 10 -43.68 -32.68 -17.92
C LEU A 10 -43.42 -31.72 -19.09
N LEU A 11 -44.46 -31.36 -19.83
CA LEU A 11 -44.35 -30.43 -20.96
C LEU A 11 -43.88 -29.03 -20.51
N VAL A 12 -44.39 -28.54 -19.38
CA VAL A 12 -43.95 -27.25 -18.83
C VAL A 12 -42.49 -27.32 -18.34
N THR A 13 -42.07 -28.41 -17.71
CA THR A 13 -40.66 -28.60 -17.33
C THR A 13 -39.73 -28.64 -18.54
N LEU A 14 -40.10 -29.36 -19.60
CA LEU A 14 -39.34 -29.37 -20.85
C LEU A 14 -39.27 -27.98 -21.50
N ALA A 15 -40.36 -27.21 -21.44
CA ALA A 15 -40.38 -25.82 -21.90
C ALA A 15 -39.45 -24.93 -21.06
N ILE A 16 -39.42 -25.08 -19.74
CA ILE A 16 -38.48 -24.33 -18.86
C ILE A 16 -37.03 -24.65 -19.24
N ILE A 17 -36.70 -25.93 -19.43
CA ILE A 17 -35.34 -26.36 -19.86
C ILE A 17 -34.98 -25.76 -21.21
N PHE A 18 -35.91 -25.82 -22.18
CA PHE A 18 -35.70 -25.27 -23.52
C PHE A 18 -35.47 -23.76 -23.50
N VAL A 19 -36.30 -23.01 -22.75
CA VAL A 19 -36.15 -21.56 -22.57
C VAL A 19 -34.81 -21.24 -21.90
N GLY A 20 -34.43 -21.95 -20.83
CA GLY A 20 -33.14 -21.76 -20.17
C GLY A 20 -31.95 -22.02 -21.09
N TYR A 21 -32.03 -23.04 -21.95
CA TYR A 21 -31.02 -23.30 -22.99
C TYR A 21 -30.91 -22.14 -23.99
N LEU A 22 -32.04 -21.60 -24.46
CA LEU A 22 -32.05 -20.44 -25.35
C LEU A 22 -31.44 -19.20 -24.68
N ILE A 23 -31.79 -18.92 -23.41
CA ILE A 23 -31.22 -17.81 -22.65
C ILE A 23 -29.71 -17.97 -22.51
N ALA A 24 -29.23 -19.18 -22.17
CA ALA A 24 -27.81 -19.45 -22.07
C ALA A 24 -27.07 -19.23 -23.40
N ARG A 25 -27.68 -19.67 -24.52
CA ARG A 25 -27.11 -19.53 -25.87
C ARG A 25 -27.10 -18.08 -26.33
N PHE A 26 -28.23 -17.39 -26.30
CA PHE A 26 -28.32 -15.99 -26.75
C PHE A 26 -27.55 -15.05 -25.85
N GLY A 27 -27.64 -15.22 -24.52
CA GLY A 27 -26.86 -14.42 -23.58
C GLY A 27 -25.35 -14.58 -23.76
N SER A 28 -24.87 -15.81 -24.04
CA SER A 28 -23.46 -16.04 -24.36
C SER A 28 -23.01 -15.32 -25.64
N GLN A 29 -23.84 -15.33 -26.68
CA GLN A 29 -23.58 -14.63 -27.94
C GLN A 29 -23.60 -13.10 -27.77
N LEU A 30 -24.51 -12.58 -26.95
CA LEU A 30 -24.62 -11.15 -26.66
C LEU A 30 -23.38 -10.64 -25.90
N ILE A 31 -22.95 -11.36 -24.87
CA ILE A 31 -21.72 -11.03 -24.12
C ILE A 31 -20.52 -11.02 -25.07
N PHE A 32 -20.44 -12.00 -25.98
CA PHE A 32 -19.37 -12.07 -26.98
C PHE A 32 -19.44 -10.91 -27.99
N ALA A 33 -20.62 -10.54 -28.46
CA ALA A 33 -20.83 -9.42 -29.39
C ALA A 33 -20.47 -8.06 -28.74
N ILE A 34 -20.86 -7.86 -27.48
CA ILE A 34 -20.52 -6.65 -26.71
C ILE A 34 -19.01 -6.57 -26.47
N ALA A 35 -18.37 -7.69 -26.12
CA ALA A 35 -16.93 -7.77 -25.94
C ALA A 35 -16.16 -7.45 -27.24
N LYS A 36 -16.64 -7.94 -28.38
CA LYS A 36 -16.05 -7.68 -29.71
C LYS A 36 -16.16 -6.21 -30.13
N ARG A 37 -17.26 -5.53 -29.79
CA ARG A 37 -17.48 -4.11 -30.15
C ARG A 37 -16.57 -3.13 -29.40
N LYS A 38 -15.96 -3.56 -28.29
CA LYS A 38 -15.05 -2.74 -27.50
C LYS A 38 -13.56 -2.94 -27.86
N ASP A 39 -13.23 -3.69 -28.91
CA ASP A 39 -11.84 -4.05 -29.31
C ASP A 39 -10.98 -4.67 -28.19
N VAL A 40 -11.62 -5.20 -27.15
CA VAL A 40 -10.98 -5.91 -26.05
C VAL A 40 -11.45 -7.35 -26.12
N ILE A 41 -11.02 -8.11 -27.13
CA ILE A 41 -11.13 -9.58 -27.09
C ILE A 41 -10.02 -10.09 -26.19
N ASN A 42 -10.21 -9.91 -24.88
CA ASN A 42 -9.32 -10.46 -23.88
C ASN A 42 -9.82 -11.86 -23.46
N ILE A 43 -8.90 -12.74 -23.08
CA ILE A 43 -9.17 -14.11 -22.61
C ILE A 43 -10.21 -14.11 -21.47
N GLY A 44 -10.30 -13.02 -20.70
CA GLY A 44 -11.31 -12.79 -19.66
C GLY A 44 -12.77 -12.84 -20.14
N ASN A 45 -13.07 -12.40 -21.37
CA ASN A 45 -14.44 -12.35 -21.88
C ASN A 45 -14.97 -13.75 -22.23
N VAL A 46 -14.10 -14.61 -22.79
CA VAL A 46 -14.41 -16.04 -23.03
C VAL A 46 -14.70 -16.77 -21.72
N ARG A 47 -14.00 -16.39 -20.64
CA ARG A 47 -14.17 -16.94 -19.30
C ARG A 47 -15.48 -16.48 -18.64
N LEU A 48 -15.87 -15.21 -18.78
CA LEU A 48 -17.12 -14.67 -18.26
C LEU A 48 -18.35 -15.32 -18.93
N VAL A 49 -18.27 -15.57 -20.24
CA VAL A 49 -19.30 -16.32 -20.99
C VAL A 49 -19.53 -17.71 -20.41
N LYS A 50 -18.47 -18.43 -20.01
CA LYS A 50 -18.59 -19.76 -19.40
C LYS A 50 -19.31 -19.70 -18.05
N LEU A 51 -18.98 -18.73 -17.18
CA LEU A 51 -19.69 -18.53 -15.90
C LEU A 51 -21.17 -18.27 -16.09
N PHE A 52 -21.50 -17.33 -16.97
CA PHE A 52 -22.89 -16.99 -17.27
C PHE A 52 -23.67 -18.22 -17.73
N ARG A 53 -23.10 -19.01 -18.65
CA ARG A 53 -23.73 -20.25 -19.13
C ARG A 53 -23.99 -21.25 -18.01
N TYR A 54 -23.04 -21.47 -17.10
CA TYR A 54 -23.24 -22.37 -15.96
C TYR A 54 -24.31 -21.87 -14.98
N LEU A 55 -24.32 -20.57 -14.68
CA LEU A 55 -25.32 -19.98 -13.79
C LEU A 55 -26.74 -20.11 -14.37
N VAL A 56 -26.92 -19.78 -15.65
CA VAL A 56 -28.23 -19.93 -16.31
C VAL A 56 -28.67 -21.39 -16.32
N LEU A 57 -27.76 -22.33 -16.61
CA LEU A 57 -28.07 -23.76 -16.59
C LEU A 57 -28.52 -24.22 -15.18
N ILE A 58 -27.77 -23.84 -14.14
CA ILE A 58 -28.09 -24.19 -12.75
C ILE A 58 -29.44 -23.62 -12.34
N ILE A 59 -29.69 -22.33 -12.60
CA ILE A 59 -30.96 -21.66 -12.29
C ILE A 59 -32.12 -22.36 -13.01
N THR A 60 -31.95 -22.68 -14.29
CA THR A 60 -32.97 -23.37 -15.10
C THR A 60 -33.31 -24.73 -14.49
N ILE A 61 -32.31 -25.49 -14.06
CA ILE A 61 -32.53 -26.80 -13.46
C ILE A 61 -33.19 -26.66 -12.07
N ILE A 62 -32.79 -25.69 -11.26
CA ILE A 62 -33.44 -25.42 -9.95
C ILE A 62 -34.91 -25.06 -10.14
N VAL A 63 -35.23 -24.19 -11.10
CA VAL A 63 -36.62 -23.81 -11.41
C VAL A 63 -37.41 -25.01 -11.93
N SER A 64 -36.79 -25.85 -12.76
CA SER A 64 -37.39 -27.09 -13.28
C SER A 64 -37.72 -28.07 -12.16
N LEU A 65 -36.80 -28.24 -11.19
CA LEU A 65 -36.99 -29.10 -10.02
C LEU A 65 -38.05 -28.53 -9.06
N ALA A 66 -38.04 -27.22 -8.82
CA ALA A 66 -39.04 -26.56 -7.97
C ALA A 66 -40.45 -26.68 -8.54
N TYR A 67 -40.59 -26.53 -9.87
CA TYR A 67 -41.88 -26.67 -10.56
C TYR A 67 -42.42 -28.11 -10.53
N LEU A 68 -41.54 -29.12 -10.55
CA LEU A 68 -41.92 -30.52 -10.37
C LEU A 68 -42.43 -30.85 -8.96
N GLN A 69 -42.50 -29.87 -8.05
CA GLN A 69 -42.99 -30.02 -6.67
C GLN A 69 -42.20 -31.06 -5.85
N VAL A 70 -40.87 -31.04 -5.97
CA VAL A 70 -40.00 -31.89 -5.15
C VAL A 70 -40.08 -31.42 -3.68
N ASN A 71 -40.83 -32.14 -2.85
CA ASN A 71 -40.70 -32.05 -1.41
C ASN A 71 -39.49 -32.88 -0.98
N PHE A 72 -38.29 -32.28 -1.05
CA PHE A 72 -36.98 -32.88 -0.76
C PHE A 72 -36.86 -33.65 0.57
N ILE A 73 -37.85 -33.54 1.47
CA ILE A 73 -37.81 -34.08 2.84
C ILE A 73 -38.88 -35.17 3.08
N LYS A 74 -39.90 -35.32 2.23
CA LYS A 74 -41.02 -36.27 2.47
C LYS A 74 -41.08 -37.48 1.54
N ASP A 75 -40.28 -37.50 0.48
CA ASP A 75 -40.40 -38.47 -0.61
C ASP A 75 -39.33 -39.57 -0.55
N THR A 76 -38.96 -40.04 0.65
CA THR A 76 -38.07 -41.20 0.83
C THR A 76 -38.72 -42.54 0.43
N SER A 77 -40.03 -42.53 0.11
CA SER A 77 -40.78 -43.69 -0.39
C SER A 77 -40.79 -43.84 -1.92
N LEU A 78 -40.10 -42.97 -2.66
CA LEU A 78 -40.18 -42.87 -4.14
C LEU A 78 -39.75 -44.14 -4.90
N ILE A 79 -39.11 -45.12 -4.27
CA ILE A 79 -38.48 -46.25 -4.96
C ILE A 79 -39.09 -47.62 -4.61
N SER A 80 -39.91 -47.74 -3.55
CA SER A 80 -40.55 -49.04 -3.27
C SER A 80 -41.56 -49.45 -4.36
N ASN A 81 -42.00 -48.49 -5.18
CA ASN A 81 -42.95 -48.69 -6.28
C ASN A 81 -42.27 -48.73 -7.67
N PHE A 82 -40.93 -48.82 -7.73
CA PHE A 82 -40.11 -48.74 -8.95
C PHE A 82 -40.41 -49.84 -9.99
N LEU A 83 -41.12 -50.92 -9.61
CA LEU A 83 -41.36 -52.08 -10.46
C LEU A 83 -42.79 -52.21 -11.04
N ALA A 84 -43.73 -51.32 -10.70
CA ALA A 84 -45.15 -51.58 -11.00
C ALA A 84 -45.76 -50.84 -12.21
N ASP A 85 -45.32 -49.62 -12.57
CA ASP A 85 -46.01 -48.82 -13.60
C ASP A 85 -45.09 -48.00 -14.50
N THR A 86 -44.94 -48.38 -15.78
CA THR A 86 -44.01 -47.74 -16.74
C THR A 86 -44.36 -46.27 -17.07
N TYR A 87 -45.63 -45.85 -16.92
CA TYR A 87 -46.08 -44.47 -17.24
C TYR A 87 -45.88 -43.48 -16.07
N SER A 88 -45.89 -43.93 -14.82
CA SER A 88 -45.66 -43.09 -13.64
C SER A 88 -44.17 -42.83 -13.36
N LEU A 89 -43.26 -43.55 -14.03
CA LEU A 89 -41.81 -43.45 -13.87
C LEU A 89 -41.15 -42.30 -14.65
N LEU A 90 -41.80 -41.78 -15.70
CA LEU A 90 -41.25 -40.72 -16.57
C LEU A 90 -40.87 -39.43 -15.81
N PRO A 91 -41.71 -38.89 -14.90
CA PRO A 91 -41.33 -37.74 -14.06
C PRO A 91 -40.14 -38.02 -13.15
N ASN A 92 -40.06 -39.22 -12.57
CA ASN A 92 -39.00 -39.59 -11.65
C ASN A 92 -37.64 -39.72 -12.36
N MET A 93 -37.63 -40.31 -13.57
CA MET A 93 -36.41 -40.37 -14.39
C MET A 93 -35.91 -38.97 -14.79
N LEU A 94 -36.82 -38.05 -15.09
CA LEU A 94 -36.46 -36.66 -15.42
C LEU A 94 -35.83 -35.94 -14.22
N ILE A 95 -36.38 -36.11 -13.02
CA ILE A 95 -35.82 -35.55 -11.78
C ILE A 95 -34.39 -36.05 -11.55
N VAL A 96 -34.16 -37.36 -11.71
CA VAL A 96 -32.84 -37.97 -11.54
C VAL A 96 -31.83 -37.40 -12.53
N ILE A 97 -32.20 -37.32 -13.81
CA ILE A 97 -31.33 -36.75 -14.84
C ILE A 97 -31.02 -35.29 -14.52
N LEU A 98 -32.02 -34.50 -14.12
CA LEU A 98 -31.84 -33.10 -13.75
C LEU A 98 -30.91 -32.93 -12.54
N LEU A 99 -31.02 -33.78 -11.52
CA LEU A 99 -30.15 -33.75 -10.34
C LEU A 99 -28.70 -34.10 -10.69
N ILE A 100 -28.46 -35.10 -11.53
CA ILE A 100 -27.11 -35.44 -12.01
C ILE A 100 -26.52 -34.28 -12.80
N VAL A 101 -27.28 -33.69 -13.73
CA VAL A 101 -26.82 -32.54 -14.53
C VAL A 101 -26.54 -31.34 -13.64
N LEU A 102 -27.39 -31.06 -12.64
CA LEU A 102 -27.20 -29.98 -11.67
C LEU A 102 -25.91 -30.17 -10.89
N ALA A 103 -25.65 -31.37 -10.38
CA ALA A 103 -24.48 -31.66 -9.59
C ALA A 103 -23.19 -31.53 -10.42
N ILE A 104 -23.17 -32.08 -11.64
CA ILE A 104 -22.03 -31.90 -12.57
C ILE A 104 -21.80 -30.42 -12.89
N ALA A 105 -22.87 -29.65 -13.13
CA ALA A 105 -22.77 -28.21 -13.38
C ALA A 105 -22.20 -27.46 -12.17
N ALA A 106 -22.61 -27.80 -10.95
CA ALA A 106 -22.10 -27.22 -9.71
C ALA A 106 -20.60 -27.51 -9.52
N VAL A 107 -20.15 -28.77 -9.71
CA VAL A 107 -18.72 -29.13 -9.62
C VAL A 107 -17.88 -28.33 -10.63
N ASN A 108 -18.36 -28.22 -11.87
CA ASN A 108 -17.68 -27.45 -12.90
C ASN A 108 -17.65 -25.95 -12.59
N LEU A 109 -18.72 -25.40 -11.99
CA LEU A 109 -18.77 -24.00 -11.58
C LEU A 109 -17.77 -23.72 -10.44
N ILE A 110 -17.73 -24.57 -9.42
CA ILE A 110 -16.81 -24.41 -8.27
C ILE A 110 -15.35 -24.50 -8.72
N THR A 111 -14.99 -25.53 -9.50
CA THR A 111 -13.62 -25.72 -10.00
C THR A 111 -13.19 -24.60 -10.94
N PHE A 112 -14.10 -24.13 -11.78
CA PHE A 112 -13.86 -22.94 -12.61
C PHE A 112 -13.64 -21.68 -11.74
N GLY A 113 -14.48 -21.45 -10.74
CA GLY A 113 -14.34 -20.33 -9.82
C GLY A 113 -13.00 -20.34 -9.07
N LEU A 114 -12.58 -21.51 -8.58
CA LEU A 114 -11.29 -21.69 -7.91
C LEU A 114 -10.11 -21.39 -8.84
N SER A 115 -10.12 -21.93 -10.06
CA SER A 115 -9.09 -21.61 -11.06
C SER A 115 -9.03 -20.12 -11.36
N ARG A 116 -10.19 -19.43 -11.33
CA ARG A 116 -10.26 -18.00 -11.55
C ARG A 116 -9.64 -17.20 -10.41
N ILE A 117 -9.85 -17.63 -9.17
CA ILE A 117 -9.23 -16.99 -8.01
C ILE A 117 -7.70 -17.11 -8.09
N PHE A 118 -7.17 -18.27 -8.47
CA PHE A 118 -5.72 -18.46 -8.64
C PHE A 118 -5.13 -17.55 -9.72
N ASP A 119 -5.82 -17.39 -10.85
CA ASP A 119 -5.38 -16.50 -11.92
C ASP A 119 -5.46 -15.02 -11.54
N ILE A 120 -6.53 -14.57 -10.88
CA ILE A 120 -6.68 -13.15 -10.50
C ILE A 120 -5.72 -12.76 -9.39
N SER A 121 -5.44 -13.67 -8.45
CA SER A 121 -4.59 -13.39 -7.29
C SER A 121 -3.09 -13.38 -7.63
N GLY A 122 -2.71 -13.68 -8.87
CA GLY A 122 -1.30 -13.81 -9.28
C GLY A 122 -0.62 -15.09 -8.76
N ILE A 123 -1.37 -15.99 -8.10
CA ILE A 123 -0.85 -17.28 -7.63
C ILE A 123 -0.40 -18.11 -8.84
N THR A 124 -1.15 -18.08 -9.95
CA THR A 124 -0.78 -18.81 -11.16
C THR A 124 0.60 -18.41 -11.68
N GLU A 125 0.84 -17.11 -11.83
CA GLU A 125 2.12 -16.55 -12.29
C GLU A 125 3.25 -16.88 -11.32
N PHE A 126 3.04 -16.65 -10.03
CA PHE A 126 4.03 -16.99 -8.99
C PHE A 126 4.43 -18.47 -9.01
N MET A 127 3.47 -19.39 -9.14
CA MET A 127 3.77 -20.82 -9.15
C MET A 127 4.48 -21.26 -10.44
N ILE A 128 4.18 -20.63 -11.59
CA ILE A 128 4.89 -20.86 -12.86
C ILE A 128 6.35 -20.40 -12.73
N GLU A 129 6.58 -19.19 -12.19
CA GLU A 129 7.93 -18.66 -11.95
C GLU A 129 8.77 -19.57 -11.04
N GLN A 130 8.12 -20.17 -10.04
CA GLN A 130 8.73 -21.12 -9.11
C GLN A 130 8.85 -22.55 -9.69
N LYS A 131 8.49 -22.78 -10.95
CA LYS A 131 8.46 -24.10 -11.61
C LYS A 131 7.59 -25.14 -10.89
N LYS A 132 6.48 -24.68 -10.30
CA LYS A 132 5.52 -25.48 -9.52
C LYS A 132 4.15 -25.58 -10.20
N GLU A 133 4.09 -25.58 -11.53
CA GLU A 133 2.82 -25.64 -12.28
C GLU A 133 1.92 -26.83 -11.89
N HIS A 134 2.56 -27.97 -11.59
CA HIS A 134 1.88 -29.18 -11.13
C HIS A 134 1.11 -28.98 -9.82
N PHE A 135 1.49 -28.01 -9.00
CA PHE A 135 0.79 -27.67 -7.74
C PHE A 135 -0.66 -27.27 -8.01
N LEU A 136 -0.87 -26.33 -8.92
CA LEU A 136 -2.18 -25.78 -9.22
C LEU A 136 -3.09 -26.82 -9.85
N ASN A 137 -2.57 -27.55 -10.82
CA ASN A 137 -3.33 -28.61 -11.48
C ASN A 137 -3.65 -29.75 -10.51
N GLY A 138 -2.69 -30.16 -9.68
CA GLY A 138 -2.88 -31.16 -8.63
C GLY A 138 -3.97 -30.74 -7.64
N THR A 139 -3.97 -29.48 -7.19
CA THR A 139 -5.00 -28.92 -6.32
C THR A 139 -6.39 -28.91 -6.97
N LEU A 140 -6.49 -28.46 -8.23
CA LEU A 140 -7.77 -28.45 -8.94
C LEU A 140 -8.32 -29.86 -9.17
N ILE A 141 -7.45 -30.82 -9.53
CA ILE A 141 -7.83 -32.23 -9.70
C ILE A 141 -8.31 -32.81 -8.37
N PHE A 142 -7.59 -32.58 -7.26
CA PHE A 142 -8.00 -33.08 -5.96
C PHE A 142 -9.37 -32.54 -5.54
N VAL A 143 -9.57 -31.22 -5.60
CA VAL A 143 -10.85 -30.59 -5.27
C VAL A 143 -11.97 -31.14 -6.15
N ARG A 144 -11.73 -31.30 -7.45
CA ARG A 144 -12.71 -31.87 -8.39
C ARG A 144 -13.08 -33.30 -8.03
N SER A 145 -12.11 -34.14 -7.72
CA SER A 145 -12.33 -35.55 -7.32
C SER A 145 -13.14 -35.64 -6.02
N VAL A 146 -12.82 -34.81 -5.03
CA VAL A 146 -13.56 -34.75 -3.76
C VAL A 146 -15.00 -34.31 -3.97
N LEU A 147 -15.23 -33.28 -4.80
CA LEU A 147 -16.58 -32.81 -5.11
C LEU A 147 -17.41 -33.86 -5.86
N TYR A 148 -16.82 -34.62 -6.77
CA TYR A 148 -17.51 -35.74 -7.42
C TYR A 148 -17.81 -36.88 -6.45
N LEU A 149 -16.89 -37.22 -5.54
CA LEU A 149 -17.14 -38.22 -4.51
C LEU A 149 -18.35 -37.81 -3.64
N PHE A 150 -18.38 -36.57 -3.16
CA PHE A 150 -19.53 -36.07 -2.39
C PHE A 150 -20.81 -36.01 -3.22
N THR A 151 -20.72 -35.66 -4.50
CA THR A 151 -21.87 -35.70 -5.42
C THR A 151 -22.46 -37.10 -5.51
N VAL A 152 -21.62 -38.12 -5.70
CA VAL A 152 -22.08 -39.52 -5.79
C VAL A 152 -22.70 -39.97 -4.47
N LEU A 153 -22.05 -39.70 -3.33
CA LEU A 153 -22.59 -40.06 -2.01
C LEU A 153 -23.93 -39.36 -1.72
N PHE A 154 -24.04 -38.07 -2.08
CA PHE A 154 -25.26 -37.30 -1.96
C PHE A 154 -26.39 -37.89 -2.82
N LEU A 155 -26.10 -38.24 -4.07
CA LEU A 155 -27.07 -38.88 -4.96
C LEU A 155 -27.51 -40.24 -4.40
N LEU A 156 -26.58 -41.09 -3.95
CA LEU A 156 -26.90 -42.40 -3.34
C LEU A 156 -27.81 -42.23 -2.12
N SER A 157 -27.49 -41.28 -1.22
CA SER A 157 -28.33 -40.98 -0.07
C SER A 157 -29.72 -40.48 -0.46
N LEU A 158 -29.82 -39.66 -1.51
CA LEU A 158 -31.09 -39.19 -2.05
C LEU A 158 -31.92 -40.34 -2.61
N PHE A 159 -31.28 -41.37 -3.16
CA PHE A 159 -31.93 -42.61 -3.59
C PHE A 159 -32.32 -43.56 -2.44
N GLY A 160 -32.24 -43.12 -1.18
CA GLY A 160 -32.60 -43.93 -0.03
C GLY A 160 -31.64 -45.12 0.20
N ILE A 161 -30.49 -45.14 -0.46
CA ILE A 161 -29.44 -46.12 -0.20
C ILE A 161 -28.77 -45.72 1.11
N ASP A 162 -28.71 -46.64 2.07
CA ASP A 162 -28.00 -46.41 3.31
C ASP A 162 -26.49 -46.27 3.02
N ILE A 163 -26.02 -45.03 3.06
CA ILE A 163 -24.61 -44.69 2.86
C ILE A 163 -23.80 -44.79 4.16
N SER A 164 -24.39 -45.13 5.32
CA SER A 164 -23.69 -45.18 6.61
C SER A 164 -22.49 -46.12 6.60
N GLY A 165 -22.63 -47.29 5.97
CA GLY A 165 -21.52 -48.24 5.78
C GLY A 165 -20.41 -47.70 4.87
N ILE A 166 -20.77 -47.08 3.75
CA ILE A 166 -19.82 -46.52 2.77
C ILE A 166 -19.07 -45.32 3.38
N THR A 167 -19.80 -44.41 4.02
CA THR A 167 -19.22 -43.23 4.68
C THR A 167 -18.33 -43.60 5.85
N SER A 168 -18.70 -44.60 6.65
CA SER A 168 -17.85 -45.13 7.72
C SER A 168 -16.56 -45.74 7.18
N ALA A 169 -16.64 -46.51 6.07
CA ALA A 169 -15.48 -47.15 5.46
C ALA A 169 -14.54 -46.15 4.76
N ILE A 170 -15.09 -45.17 4.04
CA ILE A 170 -14.31 -44.17 3.31
C ILE A 170 -13.83 -43.04 4.22
N GLY A 171 -14.53 -42.77 5.33
CA GLY A 171 -14.26 -41.64 6.22
C GLY A 171 -12.81 -41.59 6.70
N TRP A 172 -12.29 -42.71 7.23
CA TRP A 172 -10.90 -42.79 7.69
C TRP A 172 -9.87 -42.55 6.57
N VAL A 173 -10.11 -43.11 5.39
CA VAL A 173 -9.27 -42.90 4.20
C VAL A 173 -9.32 -41.45 3.76
N PHE A 174 -10.50 -40.84 3.77
CA PHE A 174 -10.70 -39.45 3.40
C PHE A 174 -9.98 -38.50 4.36
N TYR A 175 -10.05 -38.72 5.67
CA TYR A 175 -9.28 -37.92 6.64
C TYR A 175 -7.77 -38.01 6.38
N GLY A 176 -7.26 -39.20 6.06
CA GLY A 176 -5.85 -39.39 5.66
C GLY A 176 -5.50 -38.62 4.39
N LEU A 177 -6.32 -38.74 3.33
CA LEU A 177 -6.11 -38.01 2.07
C LEU A 177 -6.23 -36.50 2.26
N ALA A 178 -7.16 -36.03 3.09
CA ALA A 178 -7.32 -34.62 3.41
C ALA A 178 -6.11 -34.08 4.17
N ALA A 179 -5.55 -34.85 5.11
CA ALA A 179 -4.31 -34.49 5.81
C ALA A 179 -3.11 -34.41 4.86
N LEU A 180 -2.95 -35.39 3.97
CA LEU A 180 -1.89 -35.37 2.93
C LEU A 180 -2.07 -34.20 1.97
N PHE A 181 -3.31 -33.90 1.57
CA PHE A 181 -3.60 -32.75 0.73
C PHE A 181 -3.32 -31.44 1.45
N PHE A 182 -3.64 -31.33 2.74
CA PHE A 182 -3.30 -30.17 3.54
C PHE A 182 -1.78 -29.97 3.61
N LEU A 183 -1.01 -31.03 3.83
CA LEU A 183 0.46 -30.97 3.78
C LEU A 183 0.96 -30.55 2.39
N TYR A 184 0.38 -31.11 1.33
CA TYR A 184 0.70 -30.73 -0.04
C TYR A 184 0.48 -29.23 -0.29
N VAL A 185 -0.68 -28.70 0.12
CA VAL A 185 -0.99 -27.26 0.04
C VAL A 185 0.00 -26.45 0.87
N PHE A 186 0.23 -26.83 2.12
CA PHE A 186 1.15 -26.14 3.03
C PHE A 186 2.56 -26.03 2.45
N PHE A 187 3.15 -27.13 2.00
CA PHE A 187 4.50 -27.13 1.40
C PHE A 187 4.53 -26.44 0.03
N GLY A 188 3.45 -26.55 -0.75
CA GLY A 188 3.30 -25.86 -2.02
C GLY A 188 3.32 -24.33 -1.86
N THR A 189 2.59 -23.81 -0.89
CA THR A 189 2.46 -22.37 -0.64
C THR A 189 3.49 -21.79 0.32
N ARG A 190 4.29 -22.61 1.01
CA ARG A 190 5.25 -22.18 2.04
C ARG A 190 6.11 -20.99 1.61
N THR A 191 6.74 -21.05 0.43
CA THR A 191 7.62 -19.98 -0.07
C THR A 191 6.86 -18.67 -0.29
N MET A 192 5.63 -18.75 -0.80
CA MET A 192 4.77 -17.58 -1.01
C MET A 192 4.43 -16.92 0.33
N VAL A 193 4.05 -17.72 1.33
CA VAL A 193 3.72 -17.25 2.67
C VAL A 193 4.95 -16.65 3.36
N GLU A 194 6.12 -17.28 3.25
CA GLU A 194 7.39 -16.76 3.78
C GLU A 194 7.74 -15.39 3.16
N ASN A 195 7.64 -15.24 1.84
CA ASN A 195 7.86 -13.95 1.18
C ASN A 195 6.84 -12.91 1.64
N LEU A 196 5.56 -13.26 1.71
CA LEU A 196 4.50 -12.37 2.17
C LEU A 196 4.78 -11.85 3.59
N ILE A 197 5.08 -12.74 4.53
CA ILE A 197 5.37 -12.37 5.93
C ILE A 197 6.62 -11.48 5.98
N ALA A 198 7.69 -11.86 5.29
CA ALA A 198 8.92 -11.07 5.23
C ALA A 198 8.70 -9.69 4.59
N GLY A 199 7.92 -9.61 3.52
CA GLY A 199 7.61 -8.36 2.84
C GLY A 199 6.74 -7.43 3.68
N ILE A 200 5.77 -7.98 4.43
CA ILE A 200 5.00 -7.23 5.43
C ILE A 200 5.94 -6.70 6.52
N TYR A 201 6.80 -7.56 7.08
CA TYR A 201 7.78 -7.18 8.10
C TYR A 201 8.68 -6.04 7.63
N LEU A 202 9.27 -6.13 6.44
CA LEU A 202 10.15 -5.10 5.88
C LEU A 202 9.46 -3.74 5.72
N ARG A 203 8.19 -3.72 5.32
CA ARG A 203 7.43 -2.47 5.20
C ARG A 203 7.04 -1.89 6.56
N MET A 204 6.76 -2.75 7.53
CA MET A 204 6.34 -2.33 8.86
C MET A 204 7.49 -1.88 9.75
N SER A 205 8.64 -2.57 9.68
CA SER A 205 9.77 -2.29 10.56
C SER A 205 10.37 -0.91 10.30
N GLY A 206 10.15 -0.35 9.10
CA GLY A 206 10.74 0.93 8.69
C GLY A 206 12.28 0.90 8.62
N SER A 207 12.89 -0.30 8.74
CA SER A 207 14.34 -0.49 8.75
C SER A 207 14.98 -0.08 7.42
N PHE A 208 14.20 -0.14 6.34
CA PHE A 208 14.63 0.24 5.01
C PHE A 208 13.64 1.22 4.39
N LYS A 209 14.16 2.30 3.83
CA LYS A 209 13.36 3.36 3.21
C LYS A 209 13.62 3.44 1.70
N LEU A 210 12.62 3.92 0.96
CA LEU A 210 12.80 4.24 -0.46
C LEU A 210 13.89 5.30 -0.63
N GLY A 211 14.71 5.14 -1.67
CA GLY A 211 15.86 6.00 -1.95
C GLY A 211 17.12 5.66 -1.13
N GLN A 212 17.03 4.83 -0.08
CA GLN A 212 18.18 4.49 0.76
C GLN A 212 19.23 3.72 -0.03
N LYS A 213 20.50 4.16 0.07
CA LYS A 213 21.64 3.42 -0.47
C LYS A 213 21.97 2.23 0.40
N VAL A 214 21.91 1.05 -0.18
CA VAL A 214 22.15 -0.23 0.46
C VAL A 214 23.14 -1.05 -0.35
N LYS A 215 23.91 -1.86 0.37
CA LYS A 215 24.76 -2.89 -0.20
C LYS A 215 24.33 -4.23 0.36
N VAL A 216 23.90 -5.10 -0.54
CA VAL A 216 23.39 -6.45 -0.24
C VAL A 216 24.19 -7.42 -1.10
N ASP A 217 25.06 -8.21 -0.47
CA ASP A 217 26.05 -9.03 -1.15
C ASP A 217 26.90 -8.22 -2.17
N ASN A 218 26.83 -8.58 -3.45
CA ASN A 218 27.51 -7.91 -4.57
C ASN A 218 26.65 -6.82 -5.23
N VAL A 219 25.44 -6.55 -4.71
CA VAL A 219 24.54 -5.54 -5.25
C VAL A 219 24.64 -4.28 -4.42
N GLU A 220 25.13 -3.20 -5.03
CA GLU A 220 25.16 -1.87 -4.45
C GLU A 220 24.27 -0.92 -5.26
N GLY A 221 23.40 -0.18 -4.56
CA GLY A 221 22.45 0.72 -5.20
C GLY A 221 21.43 1.32 -4.23
N SER A 222 20.41 1.97 -4.80
CA SER A 222 19.31 2.58 -4.03
C SER A 222 18.05 1.73 -4.06
N ILE A 223 17.32 1.68 -2.95
CA ILE A 223 16.04 0.97 -2.88
C ILE A 223 14.99 1.74 -3.69
N LYS A 224 14.53 1.15 -4.80
CA LYS A 224 13.49 1.72 -5.67
C LYS A 224 12.08 1.34 -5.23
N SER A 225 11.89 0.12 -4.74
CA SER A 225 10.57 -0.33 -4.25
C SER A 225 10.69 -1.45 -3.21
N ILE A 226 9.77 -1.46 -2.24
CA ILE A 226 9.61 -2.53 -1.25
C ILE A 226 8.19 -3.08 -1.41
N SER A 227 8.06 -4.33 -1.85
CA SER A 227 6.78 -5.01 -2.08
C SER A 227 6.54 -6.14 -1.08
N ASN A 228 5.41 -6.85 -1.20
CA ASN A 228 5.16 -8.09 -0.45
C ASN A 228 6.05 -9.26 -0.89
N GLN A 229 6.59 -9.19 -2.11
CA GLN A 229 7.30 -10.31 -2.72
C GLN A 229 8.82 -10.10 -2.68
N GLY A 230 9.28 -8.85 -2.71
CA GLY A 230 10.70 -8.52 -2.71
C GLY A 230 11.01 -7.04 -2.72
N VAL A 231 12.31 -6.77 -2.63
CA VAL A 231 12.92 -5.43 -2.67
C VAL A 231 13.65 -5.27 -4.01
N SER A 232 13.37 -4.16 -4.69
CA SER A 232 14.06 -3.81 -5.93
C SER A 232 15.13 -2.77 -5.65
N ILE A 233 16.37 -3.09 -5.98
CA ILE A 233 17.53 -2.22 -5.81
C ILE A 233 17.99 -1.76 -7.20
N LYS A 234 18.02 -0.44 -7.42
CA LYS A 234 18.57 0.17 -8.63
C LYS A 234 20.04 0.46 -8.42
N SER A 235 20.90 -0.21 -9.17
CA SER A 235 22.34 0.05 -9.18
C SER A 235 22.68 1.34 -9.92
N ASP A 236 23.81 1.94 -9.59
CA ASP A 236 24.33 3.15 -10.23
C ASP A 236 24.61 2.93 -11.74
N ILE A 237 24.85 1.68 -12.16
CA ILE A 237 25.02 1.27 -13.57
C ILE A 237 23.68 1.02 -14.31
N GLY A 238 22.54 1.35 -13.71
CA GLY A 238 21.23 1.34 -14.36
C GLY A 238 20.46 0.01 -14.31
N TYR A 239 21.04 -1.06 -13.76
CA TYR A 239 20.33 -2.32 -13.54
C TYR A 239 19.42 -2.27 -12.32
N ILE A 240 18.27 -2.95 -12.41
CA ILE A 240 17.37 -3.16 -11.26
C ILE A 240 17.44 -4.62 -10.86
N THR A 241 17.90 -4.88 -9.64
CA THR A 241 17.96 -6.23 -9.07
C THR A 241 16.78 -6.43 -8.13
N PHE A 242 15.97 -7.45 -8.39
CA PHE A 242 14.87 -7.86 -7.51
C PHE A 242 15.35 -8.97 -6.57
N ILE A 243 15.22 -8.75 -5.26
CA ILE A 243 15.57 -9.73 -4.23
C ILE A 243 14.29 -10.14 -3.50
N PRO A 244 13.91 -11.44 -3.48
CA PRO A 244 12.75 -11.91 -2.74
C PRO A 244 12.80 -11.53 -1.26
N SER A 245 11.66 -11.16 -0.67
CA SER A 245 11.61 -10.63 0.70
C SER A 245 12.17 -11.62 1.72
N ARG A 246 11.89 -12.92 1.59
CA ARG A 246 12.43 -13.93 2.52
C ARG A 246 13.95 -14.02 2.47
N GLU A 247 14.54 -13.73 1.30
CA GLU A 247 15.99 -13.77 1.10
C GLU A 247 16.62 -12.48 1.60
N PHE A 248 15.99 -11.34 1.29
CA PHE A 248 16.45 -10.04 1.71
C PHE A 248 16.59 -9.94 3.24
N VAL A 249 15.58 -10.39 4.01
CA VAL A 249 15.63 -10.35 5.49
C VAL A 249 16.73 -11.22 6.09
N LYS A 250 17.21 -12.25 5.37
CA LYS A 250 18.26 -13.16 5.85
C LYS A 250 19.67 -12.69 5.53
N LYS A 251 19.81 -11.69 4.68
CA LYS A 251 21.12 -11.20 4.23
C LYS A 251 21.67 -10.16 5.20
N GLU A 252 22.99 -10.07 5.26
CA GLU A 252 23.65 -8.95 5.89
C GLU A 252 23.53 -7.73 4.98
N ILE A 253 22.97 -6.64 5.51
CA ILE A 253 22.68 -5.43 4.74
C ILE A 253 23.46 -4.28 5.34
N SER A 254 24.40 -3.75 4.57
CA SER A 254 25.07 -2.49 4.89
C SER A 254 24.28 -1.34 4.29
N PHE A 255 24.03 -0.29 5.06
CA PHE A 255 23.38 0.92 4.58
C PHE A 255 24.14 2.15 5.04
N ARG A 256 24.14 3.18 4.20
CA ARG A 256 24.77 4.46 4.56
C ARG A 256 23.85 5.21 5.51
N HIS A 257 24.29 5.40 6.75
CA HIS A 257 23.61 6.30 7.67
C HIS A 257 23.94 7.74 7.26
N ILE A 258 22.92 8.52 6.91
CA ILE A 258 23.07 9.96 6.68
C ILE A 258 22.73 10.60 8.02
N GLU A 259 23.71 11.22 8.66
CA GLU A 259 23.52 11.92 9.95
C GLU A 259 22.67 13.19 9.77
N THR A 260 21.40 13.04 9.43
CA THR A 260 20.41 14.13 9.49
C THR A 260 19.83 14.28 10.90
N ASP A 261 20.15 13.35 11.79
CA ASP A 261 19.63 13.30 13.16
C ASP A 261 20.31 14.39 14.00
N LEU A 262 19.58 15.49 14.17
CA LEU A 262 19.92 16.67 14.96
C LEU A 262 19.30 16.54 16.36
N ASP A 263 19.70 15.48 17.07
CA ASP A 263 19.01 15.03 18.29
C ASP A 263 19.25 15.92 19.51
N THR A 264 20.32 16.74 19.47
CA THR A 264 20.69 17.62 20.56
C THR A 264 20.85 19.05 20.11
N LEU A 265 20.53 19.98 21.01
CA LEU A 265 20.71 21.41 20.77
C LEU A 265 22.20 21.75 20.53
N GLU A 266 23.12 21.04 21.18
CA GLU A 266 24.56 21.16 21.00
C GLU A 266 24.99 20.80 19.57
N LYS A 267 24.42 19.72 19.02
CA LYS A 267 24.66 19.31 17.63
C LYS A 267 24.10 20.36 16.67
N ILE A 268 22.89 20.87 16.88
CA ILE A 268 22.31 21.97 16.07
C ILE A 268 23.20 23.22 16.11
N LYS A 269 23.64 23.64 17.29
CA LYS A 269 24.53 24.80 17.47
C LYS A 269 25.85 24.65 16.72
N SER A 270 26.40 23.43 16.65
CA SER A 270 27.69 23.17 15.98
C SER A 270 27.68 23.51 14.48
N TYR A 271 26.50 23.48 13.86
CA TYR A 271 26.30 23.82 12.45
C TYR A 271 25.96 25.30 12.21
N TYR A 272 25.76 26.10 13.27
CA TYR A 272 25.37 27.50 13.13
C TYR A 272 26.42 28.32 12.37
N VAL A 273 25.95 29.12 11.41
CA VAL A 273 26.76 30.07 10.64
C VAL A 273 26.08 31.44 10.69
N GLU A 274 26.77 32.43 11.27
CA GLU A 274 26.30 33.82 11.28
C GLU A 274 26.38 34.41 9.87
N GLN A 275 25.28 34.99 9.38
CA GLN A 275 25.22 35.56 8.03
C GLN A 275 26.08 36.82 7.89
N LYS A 276 26.68 36.97 6.71
CA LYS A 276 27.15 38.28 6.21
C LYS A 276 25.94 39.16 5.79
N PRO A 277 26.11 40.49 5.63
CA PRO A 277 25.02 41.36 5.19
C PRO A 277 24.35 40.87 3.89
N SER A 278 23.05 40.57 3.94
CA SER A 278 22.24 40.01 2.82
C SER A 278 22.51 38.55 2.44
N TYR A 279 23.32 37.83 3.23
CA TYR A 279 23.71 36.42 2.96
C TYR A 279 22.84 35.42 3.73
N CYS A 280 21.60 35.76 4.10
CA CYS A 280 20.73 34.82 4.82
C CYS A 280 20.54 33.49 4.05
N GLY A 281 20.34 33.56 2.73
CA GLY A 281 20.25 32.37 1.86
C GLY A 281 21.55 31.56 1.80
N PRO A 282 22.69 32.16 1.40
CA PRO A 282 23.99 31.50 1.40
C PRO A 282 24.40 30.90 2.76
N ALA A 283 24.10 31.58 3.88
CA ALA A 283 24.35 31.06 5.21
C ALA A 283 23.48 29.83 5.51
N CYS A 284 22.18 29.87 5.22
CA CYS A 284 21.28 28.72 5.36
C CYS A 284 21.72 27.52 4.51
N ALA A 285 22.10 27.74 3.25
CA ALA A 285 22.60 26.67 2.39
C ALA A 285 23.91 26.08 2.91
N SER A 286 24.83 26.92 3.41
CA SER A 286 26.07 26.47 4.03
C SER A 286 25.81 25.60 5.26
N MET A 287 24.87 25.99 6.14
CA MET A 287 24.47 25.19 7.31
C MET A 287 23.89 23.83 6.89
N ILE A 288 22.96 23.81 5.94
CA ILE A 288 22.36 22.56 5.42
C ILE A 288 23.41 21.65 4.78
N LEU A 289 24.28 22.20 3.94
CA LEU A 289 25.36 21.44 3.31
C LEU A 289 26.29 20.83 4.36
N ARG A 290 26.63 21.58 5.42
CA ARG A 290 27.45 21.07 6.52
C ARG A 290 26.77 19.94 7.29
N ILE A 291 25.45 20.02 7.50
CA ILE A 291 24.67 18.93 8.10
C ILE A 291 24.69 17.69 7.19
N PHE A 292 24.60 17.87 5.87
CA PHE A 292 24.72 16.77 4.90
C PHE A 292 26.15 16.29 4.66
N GLY A 293 27.14 16.82 5.40
CA GLY A 293 28.55 16.40 5.32
C GLY A 293 29.39 17.10 4.24
N TYR A 294 28.88 18.17 3.63
CA TYR A 294 29.61 19.02 2.67
C TYR A 294 30.14 20.27 3.35
N ASN A 295 31.43 20.57 3.20
CA ASN A 295 32.05 21.75 3.81
C ASN A 295 32.14 22.91 2.81
N GLU A 296 31.01 23.57 2.56
CA GLU A 296 30.92 24.69 1.60
C GLU A 296 30.65 26.02 2.32
N PRO A 297 31.57 27.00 2.30
CA PRO A 297 31.42 28.24 3.05
C PRO A 297 30.41 29.20 2.39
N GLN A 298 29.70 29.99 3.20
CA GLN A 298 28.71 30.96 2.72
C GLN A 298 29.29 32.00 1.73
N SER A 299 30.59 32.29 1.77
CA SER A 299 31.24 33.22 0.84
C SER A 299 31.23 32.67 -0.58
N LYS A 300 31.63 31.41 -0.76
CA LYS A 300 31.64 30.73 -2.06
C LYS A 300 30.24 30.62 -2.62
N ILE A 301 29.26 30.24 -1.79
CA ILE A 301 27.84 30.18 -2.21
C ILE A 301 27.35 31.56 -2.62
N GLY A 302 27.66 32.60 -1.83
CA GLY A 302 27.27 33.99 -2.11
C GLY A 302 27.89 34.59 -3.38
N GLU A 303 29.15 34.27 -3.66
CA GLU A 303 29.85 34.65 -4.90
C GLU A 303 29.19 33.98 -6.11
N MET A 304 28.92 32.67 -6.04
CA MET A 304 28.21 31.94 -7.10
C MET A 304 26.78 32.44 -7.32
N SER A 305 26.10 32.92 -6.27
CA SER A 305 24.74 33.46 -6.38
C SER A 305 24.68 34.92 -6.83
N ASN A 306 25.83 35.57 -7.08
CA ASN A 306 25.91 37.00 -7.35
C ASN A 306 25.10 37.82 -6.31
N THR A 307 25.17 37.43 -5.04
CA THR A 307 24.36 38.05 -3.99
C THR A 307 24.81 39.49 -3.77
N VAL A 308 23.98 40.44 -4.23
CA VAL A 308 24.21 41.85 -4.01
C VAL A 308 23.68 42.25 -2.63
N VAL A 309 24.46 43.04 -1.90
CA VAL A 309 24.05 43.63 -0.62
C VAL A 309 22.77 44.46 -0.85
N GLY A 310 21.68 44.06 -0.19
CA GLY A 310 20.37 44.72 -0.28
C GLY A 310 19.30 43.96 -1.08
N ALA A 311 19.67 43.03 -1.97
CA ALA A 311 18.73 42.31 -2.84
C ALA A 311 18.40 40.88 -2.37
N GLY A 312 19.33 40.21 -1.68
CA GLY A 312 19.17 38.81 -1.26
C GLY A 312 19.37 37.81 -2.40
N THR A 313 18.98 36.55 -2.19
CA THR A 313 19.15 35.44 -3.16
C THR A 313 17.82 34.80 -3.50
N ARG A 314 17.56 34.56 -4.78
CA ARG A 314 16.35 33.85 -5.23
C ARG A 314 16.43 32.35 -4.89
N PRO A 315 15.30 31.70 -4.58
CA PRO A 315 15.27 30.27 -4.28
C PRO A 315 15.88 29.40 -5.38
N GLU A 316 15.55 29.66 -6.64
CA GLU A 316 15.99 28.86 -7.78
C GLU A 316 17.51 28.90 -7.93
N VAL A 317 18.10 30.10 -7.79
CA VAL A 317 19.55 30.30 -7.85
C VAL A 317 20.25 29.54 -6.73
N LEU A 318 19.68 29.54 -5.51
CA LEU A 318 20.26 28.81 -4.38
C LEU A 318 20.21 27.29 -4.60
N ILE A 319 19.11 26.80 -5.18
CA ILE A 319 18.93 25.39 -5.54
C ILE A 319 19.98 24.97 -6.58
N ASP A 320 20.12 25.74 -7.65
CA ASP A 320 21.07 25.45 -8.74
C ASP A 320 22.51 25.39 -8.22
N ILE A 321 22.90 26.31 -7.34
CA ILE A 321 24.25 26.34 -6.76
C ILE A 321 24.50 25.14 -5.85
N VAL A 322 23.54 24.80 -4.98
CA VAL A 322 23.66 23.63 -4.11
C VAL A 322 23.80 22.35 -4.94
N GLN A 323 23.02 22.22 -6.02
CA GLN A 323 23.14 21.09 -6.94
C GLN A 323 24.50 21.06 -7.64
N GLN A 324 24.99 22.19 -8.14
CA GLN A 324 26.31 22.27 -8.78
C GLN A 324 27.45 21.91 -7.81
N LEU A 325 27.44 22.47 -6.59
CA LEU A 325 28.45 22.22 -5.57
C LEU A 325 28.50 20.75 -5.14
N THR A 326 27.34 20.10 -5.08
CA THR A 326 27.22 18.71 -4.65
C THR A 326 27.26 17.71 -5.80
N LYS A 327 27.40 18.18 -7.05
CA LYS A 327 27.32 17.35 -8.27
C LYS A 327 26.03 16.53 -8.29
N ASP A 328 24.90 17.20 -8.06
CA ASP A 328 23.55 16.64 -7.99
C ASP A 328 23.29 15.62 -6.88
N LYS A 329 24.23 15.43 -5.95
CA LYS A 329 24.03 14.57 -4.77
C LYS A 329 23.17 15.21 -3.69
N VAL A 330 22.85 16.49 -3.79
CA VAL A 330 21.79 17.14 -3.00
C VAL A 330 20.85 17.80 -3.99
N LYS A 331 19.57 17.42 -3.95
CA LYS A 331 18.52 18.00 -4.79
C LYS A 331 17.70 19.00 -4.01
N GLY A 332 17.32 20.09 -4.68
CA GLY A 332 16.49 21.13 -4.11
C GLY A 332 15.16 21.28 -4.86
N SER A 333 14.12 21.73 -4.16
CA SER A 333 12.87 22.18 -4.80
C SER A 333 12.29 23.37 -4.05
N TRP A 334 11.68 24.30 -4.78
CA TRP A 334 10.95 25.42 -4.21
C TRP A 334 9.46 25.09 -4.10
N ILE A 335 8.87 25.32 -2.92
CA ILE A 335 7.44 25.14 -2.65
C ILE A 335 6.86 26.47 -2.20
N THR A 336 5.97 27.03 -3.01
CA THR A 336 5.21 28.25 -2.70
C THR A 336 4.11 27.98 -1.68
N VAL A 337 3.84 28.94 -0.79
CA VAL A 337 2.84 28.83 0.29
C VAL A 337 1.43 28.43 -0.18
N GLU A 338 1.05 28.78 -1.41
CA GLU A 338 -0.25 28.44 -1.99
C GLU A 338 -0.47 26.94 -2.16
N ARG A 339 0.61 26.15 -2.16
CA ARG A 339 0.57 24.69 -2.29
C ARG A 339 0.70 23.98 -0.95
N ILE A 340 0.79 24.73 0.15
CA ILE A 340 0.97 24.21 1.51
C ILE A 340 -0.39 24.12 2.18
N THR A 341 -0.86 22.90 2.46
CA THR A 341 -2.11 22.68 3.22
C THR A 341 -1.87 22.84 4.73
N SER A 342 -0.76 22.30 5.24
CA SER A 342 -0.37 22.37 6.65
C SER A 342 1.15 22.42 6.74
N LEU A 343 1.71 23.61 7.02
CA LEU A 343 3.17 23.81 7.08
C LEU A 343 3.82 22.86 8.09
N LYS A 344 3.16 22.64 9.22
CA LYS A 344 3.62 21.73 10.28
C LYS A 344 3.74 20.29 9.78
N ASP A 345 2.68 19.76 9.17
CA ASP A 345 2.64 18.36 8.76
C ASP A 345 3.57 18.12 7.58
N GLU A 346 3.65 19.08 6.66
CA GLU A 346 4.54 19.04 5.51
C GLU A 346 6.01 19.14 5.94
N ALA A 347 6.34 20.07 6.84
CA ALA A 347 7.70 20.21 7.36
C ALA A 347 8.14 18.95 8.10
N ARG A 348 7.27 18.42 8.98
CA ARG A 348 7.52 17.16 9.70
C ARG A 348 7.74 15.99 8.73
N LEU A 349 6.95 15.92 7.66
CA LEU A 349 7.11 14.86 6.65
C LEU A 349 8.46 14.95 5.93
N TRP A 350 8.87 16.15 5.48
CA TRP A 350 10.17 16.34 4.83
C TRP A 350 11.34 15.99 5.74
N LEU A 351 11.30 16.45 6.99
CA LEU A 351 12.34 16.16 7.98
C LEU A 351 12.44 14.65 8.26
N ASN A 352 11.30 13.96 8.45
CA ASN A 352 11.26 12.50 8.63
C ASN A 352 11.75 11.71 7.41
N GLN A 353 11.70 12.33 6.22
CA GLN A 353 12.19 11.78 4.97
C GLN A 353 13.66 12.12 4.69
N GLY A 354 14.37 12.77 5.63
CA GLY A 354 15.80 13.08 5.55
C GLY A 354 16.13 14.37 4.81
N ALA A 355 15.15 15.26 4.60
CA ALA A 355 15.39 16.59 4.05
C ALA A 355 15.49 17.66 5.13
N LEU A 356 16.07 18.81 4.78
CA LEU A 356 16.04 20.03 5.58
C LEU A 356 15.37 21.14 4.79
N LEU A 357 14.81 22.12 5.50
CA LEU A 357 14.01 23.18 4.90
C LEU A 357 14.65 24.53 5.17
N ILE A 358 14.65 25.40 4.16
CA ILE A 358 14.89 26.84 4.33
C ILE A 358 13.54 27.54 4.15
N VAL A 359 13.01 28.10 5.22
CA VAL A 359 11.75 28.87 5.17
C VAL A 359 12.04 30.33 4.81
N ASP A 360 11.27 30.89 3.86
CA ASP A 360 11.25 32.32 3.54
C ASP A 360 9.98 32.95 4.10
N TYR A 361 10.12 33.83 5.10
CA TYR A 361 8.98 34.46 5.74
C TYR A 361 9.29 35.89 6.15
N LYS A 362 8.24 36.70 6.26
CA LYS A 362 8.34 38.05 6.82
C LYS A 362 8.53 37.97 8.33
N LYS A 363 9.70 38.38 8.82
CA LYS A 363 10.11 38.20 10.22
C LYS A 363 9.22 38.98 11.21
N SER A 364 8.48 39.99 10.75
CA SER A 364 7.53 40.79 11.55
C SER A 364 6.45 39.97 12.26
N PHE A 365 6.04 38.83 11.70
CA PHE A 365 5.01 37.97 12.28
C PHE A 365 5.48 37.21 13.52
N LEU A 366 6.79 36.97 13.63
CA LEU A 366 7.41 36.42 14.83
C LEU A 366 7.96 37.52 15.72
N PHE A 367 8.69 38.47 15.13
CA PHE A 367 9.35 39.56 15.84
C PHE A 367 8.82 40.90 15.31
N PRO A 368 7.84 41.54 15.99
CA PRO A 368 7.20 42.77 15.51
C PRO A 368 8.16 43.92 15.17
N GLU A 369 9.33 43.96 15.81
CA GLU A 369 10.39 44.94 15.56
C GLU A 369 11.19 44.71 14.27
N SER A 370 10.95 43.61 13.55
CA SER A 370 11.69 43.24 12.34
C SER A 370 10.84 43.46 11.10
N SER A 371 11.25 44.36 10.21
CA SER A 371 10.51 44.68 8.98
C SER A 371 10.92 43.86 7.75
N LYS A 372 11.97 43.04 7.85
CA LYS A 372 12.61 42.38 6.71
C LYS A 372 12.14 40.93 6.53
N ALA A 373 12.09 40.49 5.27
CA ALA A 373 11.99 39.09 4.91
C ALA A 373 13.31 38.37 5.23
N HIS A 374 13.23 37.07 5.52
CA HIS A 374 14.36 36.35 6.07
C HIS A 374 14.31 34.85 5.74
N TYR A 375 15.47 34.30 5.37
CA TYR A 375 15.67 32.85 5.27
C TYR A 375 16.16 32.31 6.61
N ALA A 376 15.57 31.22 7.06
CA ALA A 376 16.05 30.46 8.21
C ALA A 376 15.90 28.96 7.96
N VAL A 377 16.74 28.14 8.60
CA VAL A 377 16.68 26.68 8.45
C VAL A 377 15.69 26.12 9.47
N CYS A 378 14.72 25.34 9.03
CA CYS A 378 13.88 24.53 9.92
C CYS A 378 14.51 23.15 10.06
N VAL A 379 14.88 22.79 11.29
CA VAL A 379 15.64 21.58 11.61
C VAL A 379 14.82 20.50 12.30
N ALA A 380 13.67 20.85 12.90
CA ALA A 380 12.76 19.92 13.56
C ALA A 380 11.35 20.54 13.70
N VAL A 381 10.36 19.71 14.05
CA VAL A 381 8.98 20.14 14.39
C VAL A 381 8.59 19.53 15.73
N GLU A 382 8.28 20.36 16.72
CA GLU A 382 7.85 19.96 18.06
C GLU A 382 6.43 20.47 18.33
N GLY A 383 5.46 19.56 18.51
CA GLY A 383 4.07 19.97 18.66
C GLY A 383 3.58 20.75 17.45
N ASP A 384 3.18 22.01 17.66
CA ASP A 384 2.77 22.99 16.63
C ASP A 384 3.85 24.04 16.31
N GLU A 385 5.07 23.85 16.80
CA GLU A 385 6.19 24.76 16.63
C GLU A 385 7.28 24.15 15.73
N LEU A 386 7.92 25.01 14.93
CA LEU A 386 9.09 24.70 14.13
C LEU A 386 10.35 25.07 14.93
N VAL A 387 11.36 24.19 14.93
CA VAL A 387 12.69 24.51 15.47
C VAL A 387 13.47 25.21 14.38
N ILE A 388 13.67 26.52 14.55
CA ILE A 388 14.31 27.40 13.58
C ILE A 388 15.74 27.69 13.99
N LEU A 389 16.68 27.43 13.08
CA LEU A 389 18.08 27.85 13.10
C LEU A 389 18.22 29.09 12.19
N ASP A 390 18.22 30.26 12.82
CA ASP A 390 18.19 31.56 12.17
C ASP A 390 19.60 32.16 12.09
N PRO A 391 20.18 32.36 10.89
CA PRO A 391 21.55 32.83 10.72
C PRO A 391 21.76 34.32 11.06
N SER A 392 20.72 35.06 11.45
CA SER A 392 20.88 36.44 11.92
C SER A 392 21.82 36.48 13.11
N GLY A 393 22.76 37.42 13.16
CA GLY A 393 23.64 37.61 14.32
C GLY A 393 22.91 37.96 15.61
N LYS A 394 22.93 39.22 16.03
CA LYS A 394 22.35 39.66 17.33
C LYS A 394 20.88 39.31 17.57
N LYS A 395 20.10 39.00 16.53
CA LYS A 395 18.66 38.70 16.60
C LYS A 395 18.28 37.32 16.02
N GLY A 396 19.22 36.39 15.87
CA GLY A 396 18.97 35.01 15.43
C GLY A 396 19.33 33.97 16.50
N GLY A 397 19.83 32.82 16.07
CA GLY A 397 20.10 31.66 16.92
C GLY A 397 19.08 30.54 16.73
N VAL A 398 18.85 29.75 17.79
CA VAL A 398 17.90 28.62 17.75
C VAL A 398 16.67 28.97 18.58
N TYR A 399 15.48 28.84 18.01
CA TYR A 399 14.21 29.11 18.71
C TYR A 399 13.05 28.28 18.18
N LEU A 400 12.04 28.13 19.03
CA LEU A 400 10.75 27.56 18.65
C LEU A 400 9.86 28.65 18.04
N ALA A 401 9.33 28.39 16.85
CA ALA A 401 8.46 29.30 16.12
C ALA A 401 7.12 28.63 15.82
N ASP A 402 6.04 29.22 16.32
CA ASP A 402 4.67 28.85 15.98
C ASP A 402 4.48 28.72 14.45
N ALA A 403 4.13 27.52 13.99
CA ALA A 403 4.04 27.19 12.57
C ALA A 403 2.98 28.05 11.85
N GLU A 404 1.89 28.44 12.54
CA GLU A 404 0.86 29.30 11.97
C GLU A 404 1.41 30.71 11.72
N LYS A 405 2.21 31.25 12.64
CA LYS A 405 2.83 32.57 12.46
C LYS A 405 3.87 32.56 11.35
N VAL A 406 4.65 31.47 11.24
CA VAL A 406 5.58 31.29 10.11
C VAL A 406 4.79 31.22 8.81
N TYR A 407 3.72 30.43 8.74
CA TYR A 407 2.84 30.33 7.57
C TYR A 407 2.26 31.69 7.17
N ARG A 408 1.72 32.47 8.10
CA ARG A 408 1.23 33.84 7.82
C ARG A 408 2.34 34.76 7.32
N GLY A 409 3.57 34.60 7.81
CA GLY A 409 4.74 35.30 7.30
C GLY A 409 5.14 34.86 5.89
N MET A 410 4.92 33.60 5.53
CA MET A 410 5.12 33.06 4.18
C MET A 410 4.00 33.48 3.21
N ASP A 411 2.77 33.62 3.71
CA ASP A 411 1.59 34.10 2.99
C ASP A 411 1.60 35.63 2.79
N THR A 412 2.76 36.14 2.42
CA THR A 412 2.96 37.55 2.07
C THR A 412 3.59 37.65 0.70
N TYR A 413 3.15 38.63 -0.09
CA TYR A 413 3.72 38.88 -1.40
C TYR A 413 5.16 39.42 -1.28
N SER A 414 6.05 38.94 -2.13
CA SER A 414 7.43 39.38 -2.22
C SER A 414 7.65 40.05 -3.57
N GLU A 415 7.86 41.38 -3.59
CA GLU A 415 8.21 42.12 -4.80
C GLU A 415 9.47 41.56 -5.49
N PHE A 416 10.41 41.05 -4.68
CA PHE A 416 11.64 40.44 -5.18
C PHE A 416 11.41 39.13 -5.95
N LEU A 417 10.47 38.30 -5.48
CA LEU A 417 10.10 37.04 -6.11
C LEU A 417 8.97 37.18 -7.14
N LYS A 418 8.27 38.33 -7.14
CA LYS A 418 7.00 38.55 -7.86
C LYS A 418 5.94 37.48 -7.57
N ALA A 419 6.00 36.88 -6.38
CA ALA A 419 5.13 35.80 -5.94
C ALA A 419 5.01 35.82 -4.41
N LYS A 420 4.10 35.00 -3.87
CA LYS A 420 4.12 34.69 -2.43
C LYS A 420 5.37 33.89 -2.06
N ARG A 421 5.76 33.98 -0.79
CA ARG A 421 6.93 33.26 -0.28
C ARG A 421 6.62 31.77 -0.10
N GLY A 422 7.58 31.05 0.46
CA GLY A 422 7.58 29.61 0.44
C GLY A 422 8.73 29.03 1.26
N TYR A 423 9.07 27.79 0.97
CA TYR A 423 10.27 27.18 1.52
C TYR A 423 11.03 26.43 0.42
N ILE A 424 12.34 26.34 0.60
CA ILE A 424 13.21 25.46 -0.18
C ILE A 424 13.36 24.17 0.61
N VAL A 425 13.14 23.03 -0.03
CA VAL A 425 13.53 21.73 0.52
C VAL A 425 14.84 21.30 -0.11
N PHE A 426 15.78 20.85 0.70
CA PHE A 426 17.00 20.19 0.24
C PHE A 426 17.06 18.77 0.78
N ALA A 427 17.33 17.82 -0.10
CA ALA A 427 17.44 16.41 0.26
C ALA A 427 18.76 15.83 -0.27
N PRO A 428 19.55 15.12 0.56
CA PRO A 428 20.75 14.45 0.12
C PRO A 428 20.43 13.07 -0.49
N GLU A 429 21.25 12.64 -1.45
CA GLU A 429 21.19 11.33 -2.09
C GLU A 429 21.19 10.23 -1.03
N GLY A 430 20.34 9.22 -1.20
CA GLY A 430 20.17 8.17 -0.20
C GLY A 430 18.98 8.39 0.75
N THR A 431 18.18 9.44 0.55
CA THR A 431 16.99 9.73 1.36
C THR A 431 15.69 9.57 0.60
N THR A 432 14.59 9.34 1.31
CA THR A 432 13.25 9.29 0.71
C THR A 432 12.84 10.65 0.14
N ALA A 433 13.28 11.74 0.76
CA ALA A 433 13.02 13.07 0.24
C ALA A 433 13.72 13.32 -1.10
N PHE A 434 14.96 12.84 -1.28
CA PHE A 434 15.68 12.95 -2.55
C PHE A 434 14.93 12.23 -3.66
N TYR A 435 14.51 10.98 -3.39
CA TYR A 435 13.71 10.20 -4.31
C TYR A 435 12.38 10.90 -4.67
N ARG A 436 11.71 11.48 -3.67
CA ARG A 436 10.47 12.24 -3.87
C ARG A 436 10.66 13.43 -4.80
N ILE A 437 11.77 14.16 -4.70
CA ILE A 437 12.10 15.28 -5.58
C ILE A 437 12.44 14.77 -6.99
N GLU A 438 13.26 13.72 -7.10
CA GLU A 438 13.68 13.13 -8.38
C GLU A 438 12.49 12.64 -9.22
N GLU A 439 11.49 12.02 -8.59
CA GLU A 439 10.29 11.51 -9.27
C GLU A 439 9.18 12.57 -9.45
N GLY A 440 9.44 13.84 -9.09
CA GLY A 440 8.47 14.93 -9.24
C GLY A 440 7.27 14.85 -8.27
N LEU A 441 7.39 14.08 -7.18
CA LEU A 441 6.34 13.82 -6.18
C LEU A 441 6.27 14.90 -5.07
N ILE A 442 6.73 16.12 -5.38
CA ILE A 442 6.85 17.22 -4.41
C ILE A 442 5.50 17.70 -3.86
N TYR A 443 4.39 17.51 -4.59
CA TYR A 443 3.03 17.90 -4.17
C TYR A 443 2.13 16.72 -3.74
N ALA A 444 2.69 15.53 -3.54
CA ALA A 444 1.90 14.38 -3.10
C ALA A 444 1.31 14.62 -1.70
N ASP A 445 -0.01 14.43 -1.56
CA ASP A 445 -0.77 14.71 -0.33
C ASP A 445 -0.25 13.85 0.85
N PRO A 446 0.13 14.46 1.99
CA PRO A 446 0.51 13.72 3.20
C PRO A 446 -0.54 12.70 3.68
N SER A 447 -1.83 12.95 3.44
CA SER A 447 -2.95 12.09 3.84
C SER A 447 -3.01 10.77 3.06
N LEU A 448 -2.64 10.78 1.77
CA LEU A 448 -2.57 9.59 0.91
C LEU A 448 -1.56 8.55 1.42
N TYR A 449 -0.46 9.01 2.02
CA TYR A 449 0.53 8.15 2.68
C TYR A 449 0.11 7.75 4.10
N LYS A 450 -0.56 8.65 4.81
CA LYS A 450 -1.01 8.46 6.20
C LYS A 450 -2.13 7.42 6.30
N ASP A 451 -3.04 7.33 5.33
CA ASP A 451 -4.15 6.36 5.32
C ASP A 451 -3.70 4.92 5.04
N LEU A 452 -2.67 4.74 4.21
CA LEU A 452 -2.06 3.42 3.99
C LEU A 452 -1.34 2.91 5.24
N SER A 453 -0.65 3.81 5.95
CA SER A 453 0.05 3.50 7.19
C SER A 453 -0.91 3.29 8.36
N ASN A 454 -1.96 4.11 8.51
CA ASN A 454 -2.80 4.10 9.71
C ASN A 454 -3.80 2.94 9.74
N ARG A 455 -4.31 2.46 8.60
CA ARG A 455 -5.15 1.25 8.58
C ARG A 455 -4.34 0.00 8.94
N LEU A 456 -3.09 -0.10 8.46
CA LEU A 456 -2.18 -1.16 8.90
C LEU A 456 -1.80 -0.99 10.36
N LYS A 457 -1.39 0.21 10.77
CA LYS A 457 -0.97 0.53 12.15
C LYS A 457 -2.12 0.28 13.13
N SER A 458 -3.37 0.62 12.80
CA SER A 458 -4.54 0.38 13.64
C SER A 458 -4.88 -1.11 13.80
N GLU A 459 -4.76 -1.91 12.74
CA GLU A 459 -5.00 -3.37 12.79
C GLU A 459 -3.87 -4.10 13.51
N LEU A 460 -2.64 -3.60 13.39
CA LEU A 460 -1.46 -4.15 14.05
C LEU A 460 -1.37 -3.73 15.52
N TYR A 461 -1.75 -2.50 15.88
CA TYR A 461 -1.85 -2.06 17.28
C TYR A 461 -2.86 -2.93 18.05
N LYS A 462 -3.98 -3.32 17.43
CA LYS A 462 -4.94 -4.28 18.03
C LYS A 462 -4.35 -5.68 18.26
N LEU A 463 -3.28 -6.05 17.55
CA LEU A 463 -2.61 -7.35 17.65
C LEU A 463 -1.34 -7.31 18.52
N THR A 464 -0.79 -6.13 18.83
CA THR A 464 0.38 -5.95 19.71
C THR A 464 0.04 -5.42 21.10
N GLU A 465 -1.21 -5.05 21.35
CA GLU A 465 -1.69 -4.66 22.68
C GLU A 465 -1.97 -5.90 23.57
N LYS A 466 -0.90 -6.65 23.86
CA LYS A 466 -0.86 -7.51 25.06
C LYS A 466 0.50 -7.55 25.77
N THR A 467 1.43 -6.67 25.42
CA THR A 467 2.68 -6.50 26.16
C THR A 467 3.17 -5.06 26.00
N GLU A 468 2.69 -4.17 26.86
CA GLU A 468 3.48 -3.26 27.71
C GLU A 468 2.56 -2.14 28.24
N LEU A 469 2.06 -2.39 29.45
CA LEU A 469 1.75 -1.34 30.41
C LEU A 469 2.99 -0.47 30.58
N LEU A 470 2.91 0.82 30.23
CA LEU A 470 3.64 1.92 30.86
C LEU A 470 3.17 3.26 30.28
N GLU A 471 1.92 3.62 30.57
CA GLU A 471 1.61 5.04 30.78
C GLU A 471 2.05 5.42 32.20
N SER A 472 2.67 6.60 32.31
CA SER A 472 2.98 7.36 33.53
C SER A 472 4.26 7.04 34.31
N VAL A 473 5.40 7.61 33.87
CA VAL A 473 6.33 8.25 34.83
C VAL A 473 7.00 9.47 34.17
N LEU A 474 6.34 10.63 34.22
CA LEU A 474 7.07 11.89 34.32
C LEU A 474 6.79 12.48 35.70
N PRO A 475 7.81 12.79 36.52
CA PRO A 475 7.61 13.39 37.83
C PRO A 475 6.82 14.70 37.72
N LEU A 476 5.87 14.93 38.63
CA LEU A 476 5.07 16.18 38.70
C LEU A 476 5.94 17.45 38.70
N ARG A 477 7.20 17.38 39.17
CA ARG A 477 8.17 18.49 39.09
C ARG A 477 8.50 18.89 37.65
N VAL A 478 8.61 17.95 36.72
CA VAL A 478 8.89 18.22 35.30
C VAL A 478 7.66 18.82 34.62
N LYS A 479 6.46 18.30 34.96
CA LYS A 479 5.19 18.83 34.46
C LYS A 479 4.96 20.28 34.92
N ASN A 480 5.30 20.60 36.17
CA ASN A 480 5.23 21.96 36.69
C ASN A 480 6.34 22.87 36.15
N PHE A 481 7.53 22.34 35.83
CA PHE A 481 8.60 23.10 35.19
C PHE A 481 8.23 23.54 33.77
N ILE A 482 7.68 22.62 32.96
CA ILE A 482 7.20 22.91 31.60
C ILE A 482 6.00 23.88 31.63
N LYS A 483 5.09 23.72 32.58
CA LYS A 483 3.92 24.60 32.74
C LYS A 483 4.32 26.03 33.16
N LYS A 484 5.31 26.17 34.06
CA LYS A 484 5.84 27.46 34.51
C LYS A 484 6.66 28.18 33.44
N TRP A 485 7.20 27.44 32.46
CA TRP A 485 7.92 27.99 31.31
C TRP A 485 7.00 28.45 30.18
N ARG A 486 5.83 27.81 30.00
CA ARG A 486 4.76 28.27 29.07
C ARG A 486 4.08 29.58 29.49
N GLU A 487 4.20 29.99 30.75
CA GLU A 487 3.48 31.16 31.28
C GLU A 487 4.26 32.48 31.21
N LYS A 488 5.48 32.52 30.66
CA LYS A 488 6.19 33.79 30.43
C LYS A 488 6.86 33.87 29.05
N ASP A 489 6.28 34.77 28.26
CA ASP A 489 6.78 35.43 27.04
C ASP A 489 6.67 34.76 25.66
N LYS A 490 6.41 35.66 24.70
CA LYS A 490 6.35 35.46 23.25
C LYS A 490 7.68 34.88 22.75
N ILE A 491 7.63 33.68 22.17
CA ILE A 491 8.74 32.95 21.50
C ILE A 491 9.82 32.44 22.47
N ALA A 492 9.84 31.12 22.65
CA ALA A 492 10.87 30.39 23.39
C ALA A 492 12.20 30.34 22.61
N ARG A 493 13.10 31.29 22.87
CA ARG A 493 14.47 31.26 22.33
C ARG A 493 15.32 30.25 23.10
N LEU A 494 15.80 29.21 22.41
CA LEU A 494 16.62 28.13 22.97
C LEU A 494 18.11 28.52 23.07
N TRP A 495 18.60 29.35 22.14
CA TRP A 495 19.98 29.83 22.13
C TRP A 495 20.16 31.12 21.32
N LYS A 496 21.16 31.95 21.68
CA LYS A 496 21.59 33.14 20.96
C LYS A 496 23.10 33.10 20.70
N PRO A 497 23.57 33.56 19.52
CA PRO A 497 25.00 33.68 19.24
C PRO A 497 25.66 34.77 20.11
N ALA A 498 26.84 34.48 20.65
CA ALA A 498 27.74 35.48 21.22
C ALA A 498 28.59 36.06 20.07
N SER A 499 28.53 37.37 19.84
CA SER A 499 29.37 37.99 18.80
C SER A 499 30.84 37.96 19.21
N MET A 500 31.73 37.49 18.33
CA MET A 500 33.13 37.91 18.42
C MET A 500 33.18 39.41 18.11
N GLN A 501 33.80 40.18 19.01
CA GLN A 501 34.05 41.61 18.83
C GLN A 501 35.02 41.86 17.68
#